data_AF-A0A5D5AJF6-F1
#
_entry.id   AF-A0A5D5AJF6-F1
#
_cell.length_a   1.000
_cell.length_b   1.000
_cell.length_c   1.000
_cell.angle_alpha   90.00
_cell.angle_beta   90.00
_cell.angle_gamma   90.00
#
_symmetry.space_group_name_H-M   'P 1'
#
loop_
_entity.id
_entity.type
_entity.pdbx_description
1 polymer ?
#
loop_
_entity_poly.entity_id
_entity_poly.type
_entity_poly.pdbx_seq_one_letter_code
_entity_poly.pdbx_strand_id
1 'polypeptide(L)'
;MSDEIRERERSWFDRIRIFVMGELEKRHWYNRLENKHIAVTNNSIDIDLLKVVRVDPDEIKFVAGTITPGGPDSYHLEYLERPAPFGRESIGAVRGGDWDRTGVRFDSLSEFTAIESHFEAGVPWSDTELYKRHEESIDDGYSSYGVRSIEGLDHKFEQLDELFHSVSKHGLRSQQELGKSCLAEVGIALGRDGRPLFFGEGRHRLSIAKVLGLESVPVLIHLRHRNLLYGSCALENR
;
A
#
# COMPACT_ATOMS: atom_id res chain seq x y z
N MET A 1 -20.88 13.24 18.29
CA MET A 1 -19.72 12.86 17.46
C MET A 1 -18.54 13.61 18.04
N SER A 2 -17.75 12.92 18.85
CA SER A 2 -16.87 13.51 19.88
C SER A 2 -15.67 14.24 19.30
N ASP A 3 -15.23 15.29 20.00
CA ASP A 3 -14.09 16.14 19.64
C ASP A 3 -12.78 15.36 19.46
N GLU A 4 -12.66 14.15 20.02
CA GLU A 4 -11.53 13.22 19.80
C GLU A 4 -11.33 12.81 18.34
N ILE A 5 -12.41 12.66 17.55
CA ILE A 5 -12.29 12.31 16.13
C ILE A 5 -11.70 13.49 15.34
N ARG A 6 -12.09 14.72 15.68
CA ARG A 6 -11.59 15.95 15.06
C ARG A 6 -10.15 16.28 15.47
N GLU A 7 -9.73 15.90 16.68
CA GLU A 7 -8.35 16.05 17.17
C GLU A 7 -7.39 15.06 16.48
N ARG A 8 -7.81 13.79 16.33
CA ARG A 8 -7.05 12.76 15.58
C ARG A 8 -6.90 13.10 14.11
N GLU A 9 -7.97 13.59 13.46
CA GLU A 9 -7.92 14.05 12.06
C GLU A 9 -6.93 15.21 11.91
N ARG A 10 -6.93 16.20 12.81
CA ARG A 10 -5.95 17.31 12.79
C ARG A 10 -4.51 16.86 13.02
N SER A 11 -4.25 15.97 13.98
CA SER A 11 -2.91 15.41 14.25
C SER A 11 -2.32 14.73 13.03
N TRP A 12 -3.14 14.06 12.21
CA TRP A 12 -2.69 13.41 10.99
C TRP A 12 -2.33 14.42 9.89
N PHE A 13 -3.16 15.45 9.69
CA PHE A 13 -2.87 16.56 8.77
C PHE A 13 -1.62 17.36 9.16
N ASP A 14 -1.39 17.57 10.45
CA ASP A 14 -0.20 18.29 10.94
C ASP A 14 1.08 17.46 10.80
N ARG A 15 1.02 16.13 10.87
CA ARG A 15 2.17 15.24 10.58
C ARG A 15 2.60 15.24 9.11
N ILE A 16 1.71 15.66 8.20
CA ILE A 16 1.99 15.78 6.76
C ILE A 16 2.48 17.18 6.37
N ARG A 17 2.42 18.17 7.28
CA ARG A 17 3.06 19.47 7.10
C ARG A 17 4.57 19.37 7.35
N ILE A 18 5.34 19.02 6.32
CA ILE A 18 6.81 19.13 6.35
C ILE A 18 7.28 20.19 5.35
N PHE A 19 7.63 21.35 5.93
CA PHE A 19 8.69 22.30 5.60
C PHE A 19 9.15 22.46 4.14
N VAL A 20 8.90 23.65 3.60
CA VAL A 20 9.55 24.24 2.43
C VAL A 20 10.94 24.73 2.85
N MET A 21 12.03 24.18 2.30
CA MET A 21 13.33 24.86 2.13
C MET A 21 14.28 24.08 1.21
N GLY A 22 14.82 24.76 0.18
CA GLY A 22 16.19 24.56 -0.32
C GLY A 22 16.40 23.70 -1.56
N GLU A 23 16.24 24.29 -2.76
CA GLU A 23 16.87 23.82 -4.00
C GLU A 23 18.40 23.82 -3.86
N LEU A 24 19.08 22.72 -4.23
CA LEU A 24 20.30 22.72 -5.07
C LEU A 24 20.97 21.34 -5.27
N GLU A 25 20.56 20.26 -4.60
CA GLU A 25 21.17 18.93 -4.80
C GLU A 25 20.35 17.95 -5.68
N LYS A 26 19.18 18.35 -6.19
CA LYS A 26 18.27 17.48 -6.97
C LYS A 26 18.80 17.08 -8.37
N ARG A 27 19.79 17.77 -8.95
CA ARG A 27 20.16 17.60 -10.37
C ARG A 27 20.92 16.32 -10.71
N HIS A 28 21.64 15.71 -9.77
CA HIS A 28 22.51 14.57 -10.09
C HIS A 28 21.79 13.21 -10.08
N TRP A 29 20.62 13.12 -9.42
CA TRP A 29 19.79 11.91 -9.40
C TRP A 29 18.63 11.94 -10.40
N TYR A 30 18.06 13.12 -10.67
CA TYR A 30 17.03 13.29 -11.71
C TYR A 30 17.53 12.93 -13.12
N ASN A 31 18.81 13.15 -13.42
CA ASN A 31 19.38 12.85 -14.74
C ASN A 31 19.57 11.35 -15.03
N ARG A 32 19.40 10.46 -14.04
CA ARG A 32 19.37 9.01 -14.28
C ARG A 32 17.97 8.47 -14.61
N LEU A 33 16.95 9.34 -14.59
CA LEU A 33 15.56 9.04 -14.95
C LEU A 33 15.24 9.33 -16.44
N GLU A 34 16.24 9.43 -17.31
CA GLU A 34 16.04 9.55 -18.76
C GLU A 34 15.45 8.27 -19.35
N ASN A 35 14.13 8.17 -19.44
CA ASN A 35 13.42 8.45 -20.69
C ASN A 35 11.91 8.20 -20.57
N LYS A 36 11.18 9.26 -20.93
CA LYS A 36 9.75 9.34 -21.31
C LYS A 36 8.71 9.44 -20.18
N HIS A 37 8.25 10.69 -20.02
CA HIS A 37 6.93 11.10 -19.53
C HIS A 37 6.59 10.86 -18.04
N ILE A 38 7.34 11.46 -17.12
CA ILE A 38 6.74 12.02 -15.91
C ILE A 38 6.91 13.55 -15.96
N ALA A 39 6.39 14.13 -17.03
CA ALA A 39 6.13 15.56 -17.13
C ALA A 39 4.61 15.75 -17.02
N VAL A 40 4.05 15.37 -15.87
CA VAL A 40 2.74 15.90 -15.48
C VAL A 40 3.04 17.05 -14.54
N THR A 41 3.00 18.24 -15.12
CA THR A 41 2.92 19.54 -14.47
C THR A 41 2.17 19.46 -13.14
N ASN A 42 2.94 19.41 -12.05
CA ASN A 42 2.45 19.55 -10.68
C ASN A 42 2.89 20.94 -10.20
N ASN A 43 2.35 21.99 -10.82
CA ASN A 43 2.80 23.38 -10.62
C ASN A 43 2.49 23.97 -9.24
N SER A 44 2.15 23.18 -8.23
CA SER A 44 1.86 23.72 -6.90
C SER A 44 2.11 22.80 -5.71
N ILE A 45 2.77 21.64 -5.83
CA ILE A 45 3.16 20.84 -4.66
C ILE A 45 4.53 20.19 -4.85
N ASP A 46 5.53 20.83 -4.27
CA ASP A 46 6.95 20.44 -4.18
C ASP A 46 7.14 19.31 -3.16
N ILE A 47 6.50 18.15 -3.38
CA ILE A 47 6.72 16.94 -2.59
C ILE A 47 7.76 16.08 -3.29
N ASP A 48 8.77 15.62 -2.54
CA ASP A 48 9.64 14.53 -2.96
C ASP A 48 8.79 13.27 -3.14
N LEU A 49 8.55 12.92 -4.41
CA LEU A 49 7.66 11.82 -4.81
C LEU A 49 8.20 10.44 -4.41
N LEU A 50 9.48 10.33 -4.09
CA LEU A 50 10.12 9.09 -3.66
C LEU A 50 10.36 9.04 -2.16
N LYS A 51 9.91 10.05 -1.42
CA LYS A 51 10.01 10.08 0.03
C LYS A 51 9.11 9.00 0.62
N VAL A 52 9.76 8.05 1.29
CA VAL A 52 9.08 7.07 2.14
C VAL A 52 8.59 7.79 3.39
N VAL A 53 7.31 7.63 3.69
CA VAL A 53 6.66 8.16 4.89
C VAL A 53 6.32 6.99 5.80
N ARG A 54 6.29 7.21 7.11
CA ARG A 54 5.79 6.20 8.06
C ARG A 54 4.38 6.58 8.50
N VAL A 55 3.47 5.62 8.43
CA VAL A 55 2.08 5.77 8.85
C VAL A 55 1.70 4.65 9.81
N ASP A 56 0.73 4.91 10.67
CA ASP A 56 0.11 3.85 11.48
C ASP A 56 -0.62 2.88 10.54
N PRO A 57 -0.31 1.56 10.54
CA PRO A 57 -0.97 0.62 9.66
C PRO A 57 -2.49 0.60 9.86
N ASP A 58 -3.01 0.91 11.05
CA ASP A 58 -4.44 0.94 11.36
C ASP A 58 -5.18 2.17 10.84
N GLU A 59 -4.46 3.16 10.33
CA GLU A 59 -5.05 4.21 9.51
C GLU A 59 -5.39 3.73 8.10
N ILE A 60 -4.68 2.71 7.58
CA ILE A 60 -4.94 2.09 6.27
C ILE A 60 -6.07 1.06 6.40
N LYS A 61 -7.29 1.55 6.54
CA LYS A 61 -8.49 0.72 6.79
C LYS A 61 -9.13 0.17 5.51
N PHE A 62 -9.01 0.92 4.42
CA PHE A 62 -9.71 0.65 3.18
C PHE A 62 -8.73 0.63 2.01
N VAL A 63 -9.12 -0.04 0.93
CA VAL A 63 -8.34 -0.03 -0.33
C VAL A 63 -8.66 1.22 -1.16
N ALA A 64 -7.88 1.52 -2.18
CA ALA A 64 -8.20 2.56 -3.15
C ALA A 64 -8.86 1.91 -4.38
N GLY A 65 -10.18 2.07 -4.54
CA GLY A 65 -10.96 1.47 -5.62
C GLY A 65 -11.83 0.29 -5.18
N THR A 66 -12.12 -0.61 -6.12
CA THR A 66 -12.99 -1.79 -5.93
C THR A 66 -12.18 -3.08 -5.99
N ILE A 67 -12.77 -4.18 -5.52
CA ILE A 67 -12.20 -5.52 -5.70
C ILE A 67 -13.08 -6.32 -6.65
N THR A 68 -12.43 -7.11 -7.51
CA THR A 68 -13.07 -8.13 -8.32
C THR A 68 -12.37 -9.47 -8.11
N PRO A 69 -13.06 -10.62 -8.28
CA PRO A 69 -12.40 -11.92 -8.22
C PRO A 69 -11.23 -11.98 -9.22
N GLY A 70 -10.07 -12.42 -8.76
CA GLY A 70 -8.93 -12.71 -9.61
C GLY A 70 -9.20 -13.92 -10.50
N GLY A 71 -8.54 -13.95 -11.66
CA GLY A 71 -8.52 -15.14 -12.52
C GLY A 71 -7.72 -16.30 -11.91
N PRO A 72 -7.79 -17.49 -12.50
CA PRO A 72 -7.08 -18.68 -11.99
C PRO A 72 -5.55 -18.57 -12.06
N ASP A 73 -5.02 -17.68 -12.88
CA ASP A 73 -3.59 -17.36 -12.98
C ASP A 73 -3.19 -16.10 -12.18
N SER A 74 -4.11 -15.57 -11.37
CA SER A 74 -3.87 -14.36 -10.59
C SER A 74 -2.93 -14.62 -9.41
N TYR A 75 -2.04 -13.66 -9.15
CA TYR A 75 -1.21 -13.65 -7.94
C TYR A 75 -2.01 -13.44 -6.66
N HIS A 76 -3.20 -12.87 -6.77
CA HIS A 76 -4.09 -12.55 -5.66
C HIS A 76 -5.49 -13.09 -5.98
N LEU A 77 -6.19 -13.61 -4.97
CA LEU A 77 -7.57 -14.09 -5.15
C LEU A 77 -8.53 -12.95 -5.50
N GLU A 78 -8.20 -11.73 -5.10
CA GLU A 78 -8.91 -10.50 -5.43
C GLU A 78 -7.99 -9.55 -6.20
N TYR A 79 -8.47 -9.12 -7.37
CA TYR A 79 -7.87 -8.06 -8.15
C TYR A 79 -8.35 -6.70 -7.63
N LEU A 80 -7.40 -5.82 -7.29
CA LEU A 80 -7.71 -4.45 -6.88
C LEU A 80 -7.85 -3.54 -8.12
N GLU A 81 -9.08 -3.17 -8.44
CA GLU A 81 -9.43 -2.18 -9.45
C GLU A 81 -9.17 -0.77 -8.92
N ARG A 82 -7.89 -0.46 -8.83
CA ARG A 82 -7.39 0.85 -8.41
C ARG A 82 -7.51 1.90 -9.53
N PRO A 83 -7.56 3.20 -9.20
CA PRO A 83 -7.58 4.27 -10.19
C PRO A 83 -6.23 4.40 -10.92
N ALA A 84 -6.27 4.58 -12.25
CA ALA A 84 -5.09 4.87 -13.07
C ALA A 84 -4.48 6.26 -12.75
N PRO A 85 -3.15 6.45 -12.90
CA PRO A 85 -2.17 5.53 -13.48
C PRO A 85 -1.74 4.41 -12.51
N PHE A 86 -1.00 3.42 -13.03
CA PHE A 86 -0.48 2.28 -12.26
C PHE A 86 1.05 2.26 -12.23
N GLY A 87 1.61 1.46 -11.33
CA GLY A 87 3.06 1.24 -11.26
C GLY A 87 3.83 2.54 -10.99
N ARG A 88 4.90 2.80 -11.75
CA ARG A 88 5.75 3.97 -11.53
C ARG A 88 5.06 5.29 -11.87
N GLU A 89 4.17 5.28 -12.86
CA GLU A 89 3.45 6.48 -13.30
C GLU A 89 2.46 6.98 -12.26
N SER A 90 2.00 6.09 -11.37
CA SER A 90 1.08 6.47 -10.31
C SER A 90 1.75 7.29 -9.22
N ILE A 91 3.09 7.26 -9.11
CA ILE A 91 3.82 7.89 -8.01
C ILE A 91 3.68 9.40 -8.05
N GLY A 92 3.16 9.97 -6.97
CA GLY A 92 2.88 11.39 -6.86
C GLY A 92 1.71 11.89 -7.70
N ALA A 93 0.99 11.02 -8.40
CA ALA A 93 -0.08 11.42 -9.31
C ALA A 93 -1.24 12.11 -8.55
N VAL A 94 -1.96 12.98 -9.27
CA VAL A 94 -3.13 13.68 -8.74
C VAL A 94 -4.34 13.35 -9.62
N ARG A 95 -5.42 12.84 -9.03
CA ARG A 95 -6.66 12.48 -9.74
C ARG A 95 -7.90 12.89 -8.94
N GLY A 96 -8.93 13.34 -9.66
CA GLY A 96 -10.27 13.49 -9.09
C GLY A 96 -11.08 12.20 -9.25
N GLY A 97 -12.38 12.25 -8.99
CA GLY A 97 -13.30 11.13 -9.11
C GLY A 97 -13.73 10.61 -7.74
N ASP A 98 -14.25 9.38 -7.70
CA ASP A 98 -14.80 8.77 -6.49
C ASP A 98 -14.04 7.49 -6.07
N TRP A 99 -12.83 7.29 -6.59
CA TRP A 99 -11.99 6.12 -6.29
C TRP A 99 -11.63 5.99 -4.80
N ASP A 100 -11.68 7.09 -4.05
CA ASP A 100 -11.41 7.14 -2.62
C ASP A 100 -12.64 6.72 -1.79
N ARG A 101 -13.84 6.65 -2.39
CA ARG A 101 -15.11 6.28 -1.74
C ARG A 101 -15.39 4.78 -1.85
N THR A 102 -14.46 3.95 -1.40
CA THR A 102 -14.70 2.51 -1.30
C THR A 102 -15.30 2.11 0.05
N GLY A 103 -16.02 1.00 0.08
CA GLY A 103 -16.41 0.29 1.30
C GLY A 103 -15.55 -0.94 1.60
N VAL A 104 -14.59 -1.27 0.73
CA VAL A 104 -13.79 -2.49 0.84
C VAL A 104 -12.69 -2.31 1.87
N ARG A 105 -12.75 -3.11 2.95
CA ARG A 105 -11.77 -3.07 4.01
C ARG A 105 -10.51 -3.83 3.63
N PHE A 106 -9.36 -3.34 4.09
CA PHE A 106 -8.10 -4.05 3.88
C PHE A 106 -8.08 -5.40 4.60
N ASP A 107 -8.69 -5.51 5.78
CA ASP A 107 -8.74 -6.76 6.56
C ASP A 107 -9.70 -7.81 5.98
N SER A 108 -10.53 -7.45 4.99
CA SER A 108 -11.35 -8.43 4.25
C SER A 108 -10.61 -9.13 3.11
N LEU A 109 -9.35 -8.75 2.85
CA LEU A 109 -8.53 -9.29 1.78
C LEU A 109 -7.98 -10.68 2.14
N SER A 110 -8.00 -11.63 1.18
CA SER A 110 -7.60 -13.03 1.41
C SER A 110 -6.22 -13.23 2.06
N GLU A 111 -5.22 -12.43 1.72
CA GLU A 111 -3.88 -12.49 2.33
C GLU A 111 -3.90 -11.98 3.77
N PHE A 112 -4.71 -10.97 4.08
CA PHE A 112 -4.86 -10.55 5.47
C PHE A 112 -5.51 -11.67 6.28
N THR A 113 -6.64 -12.21 5.82
CA THR A 113 -7.38 -13.23 6.55
C THR A 113 -6.57 -14.52 6.71
N ALA A 114 -5.79 -14.91 5.71
CA ALA A 114 -4.90 -16.08 5.79
C ALA A 114 -3.74 -15.85 6.76
N ILE A 115 -3.08 -14.68 6.73
CA ILE A 115 -2.00 -14.32 7.66
C ILE A 115 -2.52 -14.25 9.10
N GLU A 116 -3.66 -13.61 9.32
CA GLU A 116 -4.32 -13.53 10.63
C GLU A 116 -4.68 -14.94 11.14
N SER A 117 -5.32 -15.77 10.31
CA SER A 117 -5.68 -17.14 10.70
C SER A 117 -4.46 -18.00 11.04
N HIS A 118 -3.39 -17.87 10.27
CA HIS A 118 -2.17 -18.64 10.51
C HIS A 118 -1.50 -18.24 11.82
N PHE A 119 -1.24 -16.94 12.02
CA PHE A 119 -0.45 -16.48 13.16
C PHE A 119 -1.24 -16.25 14.44
N GLU A 120 -2.51 -15.86 14.37
CA GLU A 120 -3.34 -15.66 15.57
C GLU A 120 -4.10 -16.93 15.98
N ALA A 121 -4.63 -17.68 15.01
CA ALA A 121 -5.43 -18.88 15.28
C ALA A 121 -4.66 -20.21 15.12
N GLY A 122 -3.39 -20.17 14.69
CA GLY A 122 -2.54 -21.35 14.54
C GLY A 122 -2.99 -22.29 13.42
N VAL A 123 -3.74 -21.78 12.43
CA VAL A 123 -4.22 -22.57 11.30
C VAL A 123 -3.05 -22.89 10.37
N PRO A 124 -2.73 -24.15 10.05
CA PRO A 124 -1.69 -24.48 9.07
C PRO A 124 -1.94 -23.80 7.73
N TRP A 125 -0.89 -23.38 7.01
CA TRP A 125 -1.06 -22.72 5.71
C TRP A 125 -1.92 -23.52 4.75
N SER A 126 -1.69 -24.83 4.66
CA SER A 126 -2.45 -25.78 3.84
C SER A 126 -3.96 -25.78 4.11
N ASP A 127 -4.38 -25.35 5.30
CA ASP A 127 -5.79 -25.28 5.67
C ASP A 127 -6.44 -23.93 5.39
N THR A 128 -5.65 -22.89 5.11
CA THR A 128 -6.15 -21.56 4.76
C THR A 128 -6.82 -21.55 3.39
N GLU A 129 -7.88 -20.75 3.24
CA GLU A 129 -8.58 -20.57 1.96
C GLU A 129 -7.62 -20.05 0.86
N LEU A 130 -6.69 -19.17 1.22
CA LEU A 130 -5.70 -18.64 0.30
C LEU A 130 -4.83 -19.75 -0.30
N TYR A 131 -4.28 -20.64 0.54
CA TYR A 131 -3.44 -21.74 0.08
C TYR A 131 -4.22 -22.68 -0.83
N LYS A 132 -5.41 -23.13 -0.40
CA LYS A 132 -6.24 -24.08 -1.14
C LYS A 132 -6.57 -23.56 -2.54
N ARG A 133 -6.88 -22.27 -2.67
CA ARG A 133 -7.16 -21.65 -3.98
C ARG A 133 -5.94 -21.60 -4.90
N HIS A 134 -4.74 -21.41 -4.33
CA HIS A 134 -3.50 -21.48 -5.10
C HIS A 134 -3.13 -22.92 -5.49
N GLU A 135 -3.36 -23.89 -4.60
CA GLU A 135 -3.22 -25.33 -4.87
C GLU A 135 -4.15 -25.77 -6.01
N GLU A 136 -5.45 -25.46 -5.92
CA GLU A 136 -6.44 -25.74 -6.98
C GLU A 136 -6.01 -25.13 -8.33
N SER A 137 -5.52 -23.90 -8.33
CA SER A 137 -5.04 -23.24 -9.55
C SER A 137 -3.85 -23.96 -10.18
N ILE A 138 -2.94 -24.48 -9.35
CA ILE A 138 -1.77 -25.25 -9.81
C ILE A 138 -2.21 -26.61 -10.36
N ASP A 139 -3.14 -27.28 -9.68
CA ASP A 139 -3.71 -28.56 -10.13
C ASP A 139 -4.45 -28.44 -11.47
N ASP A 140 -5.14 -27.32 -11.68
CA ASP A 140 -5.77 -26.96 -12.96
C ASP A 140 -4.75 -26.56 -14.05
N GLY A 141 -3.45 -26.56 -13.74
CA GLY A 141 -2.36 -26.30 -14.68
C GLY A 141 -1.99 -24.83 -14.85
N TYR A 142 -2.54 -23.93 -14.04
CA TYR A 142 -2.18 -22.51 -14.03
C TYR A 142 -0.92 -22.26 -13.20
N SER A 143 -0.25 -21.14 -13.48
CA SER A 143 0.75 -20.62 -12.55
C SER A 143 0.05 -19.81 -11.50
N SER A 144 0.33 -20.09 -10.23
CA SER A 144 -0.22 -19.35 -9.10
C SER A 144 0.92 -18.91 -8.21
N TYR A 145 0.87 -17.69 -7.66
CA TYR A 145 1.97 -17.10 -6.88
C TYR A 145 3.36 -17.07 -7.56
N GLY A 146 3.40 -17.15 -8.90
CA GLY A 146 4.63 -17.27 -9.68
C GLY A 146 5.28 -18.65 -9.62
N VAL A 147 4.56 -19.66 -9.12
CA VAL A 147 4.98 -21.06 -9.07
C VAL A 147 3.99 -21.95 -9.86
N ARG A 148 4.37 -23.21 -10.10
CA ARG A 148 3.57 -24.21 -10.83
C ARG A 148 3.61 -25.59 -10.16
N SER A 149 4.00 -25.65 -8.89
CA SER A 149 4.12 -26.88 -8.13
C SER A 149 3.76 -26.63 -6.67
N ILE A 150 3.23 -27.66 -6.00
CA ILE A 150 2.91 -27.62 -4.57
C ILE A 150 4.15 -27.33 -3.73
N GLU A 151 5.29 -27.97 -4.02
CA GLU A 151 6.56 -27.67 -3.36
C GLU A 151 6.97 -26.18 -3.51
N GLY A 152 6.73 -25.60 -4.68
CA GLY A 152 6.98 -24.17 -4.90
C GLY A 152 6.02 -23.29 -4.10
N LEU A 153 4.78 -23.73 -3.93
CA LEU A 153 3.76 -23.04 -3.13
C LEU A 153 4.10 -23.11 -1.64
N ASP A 154 4.47 -24.28 -1.13
CA ASP A 154 4.95 -24.48 0.24
C ASP A 154 6.09 -23.52 0.55
N HIS A 155 7.10 -23.47 -0.34
CA HIS A 155 8.22 -22.55 -0.18
C HIS A 155 7.80 -21.07 -0.16
N LYS A 156 6.75 -20.68 -0.87
CA LYS A 156 6.22 -19.30 -0.83
C LYS A 156 5.60 -18.96 0.53
N PHE A 157 4.91 -19.91 1.14
CA PHE A 157 4.32 -19.73 2.46
C PHE A 157 5.37 -19.80 3.58
N GLU A 158 6.39 -20.65 3.45
CA GLU A 158 7.56 -20.63 4.34
C GLU A 158 8.27 -19.26 4.31
N GLN A 159 8.40 -18.64 3.13
CA GLN A 159 8.95 -17.28 3.01
C GLN A 159 8.07 -16.23 3.72
N LEU A 160 6.76 -16.45 3.82
CA LEU A 160 5.88 -15.59 4.62
C LEU A 160 6.14 -15.76 6.11
N ASP A 161 6.38 -16.99 6.57
CA ASP A 161 6.78 -17.25 7.95
C ASP A 161 8.10 -16.57 8.29
N GLU A 162 9.11 -16.71 7.44
CA GLU A 162 10.40 -16.03 7.61
C GLU A 162 10.23 -14.51 7.68
N LEU A 163 9.40 -13.94 6.80
CA LEU A 163 9.11 -12.51 6.80
C LEU A 163 8.40 -12.09 8.10
N PHE A 164 7.39 -12.84 8.55
CA PHE A 164 6.67 -12.56 9.78
C PHE A 164 7.60 -12.57 10.99
N HIS A 165 8.41 -13.63 11.16
CA HIS A 165 9.36 -13.75 12.26
C HIS A 165 10.44 -12.66 12.23
N SER A 166 10.89 -12.27 11.04
CA SER A 166 11.83 -11.17 10.88
C SER A 166 11.22 -9.84 11.33
N VAL A 167 9.98 -9.56 10.90
CA VAL A 167 9.27 -8.32 11.24
C VAL A 167 8.87 -8.29 12.71
N SER A 168 8.48 -9.41 13.31
CA SER A 168 8.14 -9.47 14.75
C SER A 168 9.35 -9.15 15.64
N LYS A 169 10.56 -9.54 15.20
CA LYS A 169 11.79 -9.29 15.94
C LYS A 169 12.39 -7.90 15.70
N HIS A 170 12.26 -7.36 14.50
CA HIS A 170 13.01 -6.18 14.07
C HIS A 170 12.13 -4.98 13.69
N GLY A 171 10.81 -5.15 13.71
CA GLY A 171 9.89 -4.22 13.08
C GLY A 171 10.00 -4.23 11.55
N LEU A 172 9.14 -3.46 10.90
CA LEU A 172 9.14 -3.36 9.44
C LEU A 172 10.08 -2.26 8.96
N ARG A 173 11.21 -2.67 8.37
CA ARG A 173 12.16 -1.76 7.71
C ARG A 173 11.68 -1.39 6.31
N SER A 174 11.96 -0.16 5.90
CA SER A 174 11.78 0.30 4.53
C SER A 174 12.65 -0.50 3.57
N GLN A 175 12.20 -0.63 2.33
CA GLN A 175 12.98 -1.18 1.24
C GLN A 175 14.29 -0.40 1.05
N GLN A 176 14.29 0.92 1.21
CA GLN A 176 15.52 1.72 1.11
C GLN A 176 16.55 1.35 2.19
N GLU A 177 16.12 1.15 3.44
CA GLU A 177 17.00 0.68 4.52
C GLU A 177 17.55 -0.72 4.27
N LEU A 178 16.91 -1.51 3.41
CA LEU A 178 17.35 -2.84 2.97
C LEU A 178 18.17 -2.79 1.66
N GLY A 179 18.52 -1.59 1.16
CA GLY A 179 19.24 -1.41 -0.10
C GLY A 179 18.39 -1.74 -1.34
N LYS A 180 17.07 -1.82 -1.19
CA LYS A 180 16.09 -2.11 -2.24
C LYS A 180 15.41 -0.83 -2.71
N SER A 181 14.73 -0.92 -3.85
CA SER A 181 13.99 0.22 -4.42
C SER A 181 12.80 0.62 -3.56
N CYS A 182 12.59 1.92 -3.32
CA CYS A 182 11.38 2.42 -2.65
C CYS A 182 10.10 2.15 -3.46
N LEU A 183 10.20 1.84 -4.75
CA LEU A 183 9.07 1.45 -5.59
C LEU A 183 8.42 0.14 -5.13
N ALA A 184 9.14 -0.65 -4.33
CA ALA A 184 8.63 -1.88 -3.76
C ALA A 184 7.98 -1.66 -2.39
N GLU A 185 7.78 -0.42 -1.93
CA GLU A 185 7.16 -0.09 -0.64
C GLU A 185 5.67 -0.39 -0.59
N VAL A 186 5.10 -0.36 0.63
CA VAL A 186 3.64 -0.44 0.78
C VAL A 186 3.06 0.80 0.10
N GLY A 187 2.25 0.58 -0.94
CA GLY A 187 1.71 1.65 -1.75
C GLY A 187 0.43 2.19 -1.12
N ILE A 188 0.34 3.50 -0.93
CA ILE A 188 -0.89 4.15 -0.49
C ILE A 188 -1.36 5.23 -1.46
N ALA A 189 -2.65 5.50 -1.43
CA ALA A 189 -3.26 6.70 -1.98
C ALA A 189 -3.84 7.55 -0.86
N LEU A 190 -3.86 8.86 -1.03
CA LEU A 190 -4.49 9.80 -0.10
C LEU A 190 -5.85 10.24 -0.64
N GLY A 191 -6.91 9.91 0.09
CA GLY A 191 -8.29 10.28 -0.25
C GLY A 191 -8.54 11.79 -0.24
N ARG A 192 -9.77 12.21 -0.60
CA ARG A 192 -10.14 13.64 -0.63
C ARG A 192 -10.07 14.32 0.73
N ASP A 193 -10.23 13.54 1.79
CA ASP A 193 -10.14 13.87 3.20
C ASP A 193 -8.76 13.56 3.77
N GLY A 194 -7.78 13.29 2.92
CA GLY A 194 -6.43 12.94 3.31
C GLY A 194 -6.24 11.45 3.63
N ARG A 195 -7.27 10.73 4.09
CA ARG A 195 -7.10 9.38 4.64
C ARG A 195 -6.24 8.45 3.76
N PRO A 196 -5.34 7.65 4.35
CA PRO A 196 -4.55 6.71 3.59
C PRO A 196 -5.39 5.50 3.20
N LEU A 197 -5.27 5.11 1.93
CA LEU A 197 -5.97 3.99 1.31
C LEU A 197 -4.93 3.05 0.70
N PHE A 198 -5.09 1.74 0.89
CA PHE A 198 -4.17 0.76 0.33
C PHE A 198 -4.23 0.78 -1.20
N PHE A 199 -3.09 0.99 -1.86
CA PHE A 199 -3.02 1.18 -3.31
C PHE A 199 -2.58 -0.08 -4.07
N GLY A 200 -2.45 -1.24 -3.43
CA GLY A 200 -2.20 -2.53 -4.09
C GLY A 200 -0.80 -3.09 -3.86
N GLU A 201 0.22 -2.26 -3.68
CA GLU A 201 1.59 -2.73 -3.40
C GLU A 201 1.80 -3.06 -1.92
N GLY A 202 2.43 -4.20 -1.65
CA GLY A 202 2.89 -4.55 -0.30
C GLY A 202 1.85 -5.20 0.60
N ARG A 203 0.85 -5.89 0.02
CA ARG A 203 -0.25 -6.58 0.71
C ARG A 203 0.24 -7.42 1.91
N HIS A 204 1.22 -8.30 1.71
CA HIS A 204 1.82 -9.10 2.80
C HIS A 204 2.45 -8.27 3.92
N ARG A 205 3.27 -7.28 3.56
CA ARG A 205 3.98 -6.46 4.54
C ARG A 205 3.02 -5.64 5.37
N LEU A 206 1.94 -5.13 4.76
CA LEU A 206 0.89 -4.43 5.50
C LEU A 206 0.07 -5.39 6.38
N SER A 207 -0.30 -6.58 5.89
CA SER A 207 -1.00 -7.59 6.70
C SER A 207 -0.19 -8.00 7.92
N ILE A 208 1.09 -8.33 7.74
CA ILE A 208 2.01 -8.69 8.84
C ILE A 208 2.14 -7.54 9.84
N ALA A 209 2.29 -6.30 9.36
CA ALA A 209 2.39 -5.13 10.24
C ALA A 209 1.14 -4.93 11.10
N LYS A 210 -0.05 -5.19 10.54
CA LYS A 210 -1.33 -5.11 11.25
C LYS A 210 -1.48 -6.22 12.27
N VAL A 211 -1.25 -7.47 11.89
CA VAL A 211 -1.36 -8.64 12.80
C VAL A 211 -0.37 -8.52 13.97
N LEU A 212 0.81 -7.97 13.74
CA LEU A 212 1.78 -7.70 14.81
C LEU A 212 1.50 -6.44 15.64
N GLY A 213 0.48 -5.65 15.30
CA GLY A 213 0.16 -4.40 15.99
C GLY A 213 1.30 -3.37 15.95
N LEU A 214 2.02 -3.27 14.83
CA LEU A 214 3.15 -2.33 14.71
C LEU A 214 2.66 -0.89 14.74
N GLU A 215 3.40 -0.01 15.43
CA GLU A 215 3.05 1.42 15.51
C GLU A 215 3.22 2.17 14.18
N SER A 216 4.03 1.66 13.26
CA SER A 216 4.20 2.28 11.94
C SER A 216 4.75 1.36 10.86
N VAL A 217 4.35 1.64 9.62
CA VAL A 217 4.79 0.99 8.38
C VAL A 217 5.38 2.02 7.41
N PRO A 218 6.53 1.74 6.76
CA PRO A 218 7.03 2.55 5.65
C PRO A 218 6.12 2.41 4.43
N VAL A 219 5.68 3.54 3.90
CA VAL A 219 4.78 3.65 2.76
C VAL A 219 5.32 4.61 1.71
N LEU A 220 4.95 4.35 0.46
CA LEU A 220 5.14 5.28 -0.66
C LEU A 220 3.78 5.81 -1.11
N ILE A 221 3.70 7.13 -1.28
CA ILE A 221 2.48 7.78 -1.77
C ILE A 221 2.43 7.68 -3.29
N HIS A 222 1.53 6.82 -3.78
CA HIS A 222 1.22 6.75 -5.19
C HIS A 222 0.29 7.89 -5.55
N LEU A 223 -0.99 7.77 -5.21
CA LEU A 223 -2.00 8.68 -5.72
C LEU A 223 -2.49 9.67 -4.66
N ARG A 224 -2.83 10.89 -5.07
CA ARG A 224 -3.49 11.88 -4.21
C ARG A 224 -4.79 12.36 -4.86
N HIS A 225 -5.82 12.51 -4.06
CA HIS A 225 -7.08 13.04 -4.54
C HIS A 225 -6.94 14.54 -4.82
N ARG A 226 -7.46 15.00 -5.96
CA ARG A 226 -7.36 16.41 -6.37
C ARG A 226 -7.89 17.36 -5.28
N ASN A 227 -9.02 17.04 -4.67
CA ASN A 227 -9.63 17.87 -3.63
C ASN A 227 -8.83 17.94 -2.32
N LEU A 228 -7.90 17.01 -2.08
CA LEU A 228 -6.96 17.13 -0.95
C LEU A 228 -6.10 18.39 -1.08
N LEU A 229 -5.78 18.78 -2.32
CA LEU A 229 -4.89 19.89 -2.61
C LEU A 229 -5.59 21.25 -2.58
N TYR A 230 -6.88 21.27 -2.92
CA TYR A 230 -7.68 22.49 -3.01
C TYR A 230 -8.61 22.69 -1.80
N GLY A 231 -8.77 21.67 -0.95
CA GLY A 231 -9.64 21.69 0.23
C GLY A 231 -9.23 22.70 1.29
N SER A 232 -7.97 23.12 1.32
CA SER A 232 -7.48 24.19 2.21
C SER A 232 -7.91 25.58 1.76
N CYS A 233 -8.30 25.76 0.49
CA CYS A 233 -8.63 27.08 -0.07
C CYS A 233 -10.12 27.45 0.11
N ALA A 234 -10.98 26.49 0.45
CA ALA A 234 -12.43 26.70 0.57
C ALA A 234 -12.91 27.08 1.99
N LEU A 235 -12.02 27.03 3.00
CA LEU A 235 -12.35 27.39 4.39
C LEU A 235 -11.93 28.81 4.79
N GLU A 236 -11.23 29.55 3.92
CA GLU A 236 -10.86 30.95 4.17
C GLU A 236 -11.89 31.97 3.63
N ASN A 237 -13.01 31.51 3.06
CA ASN A 237 -14.09 32.38 2.57
C ASN A 237 -15.48 31.92 3.06
N ARG A 238 -15.64 31.70 4.37
CA ARG A 238 -16.96 31.70 5.03
C ARG A 238 -16.89 32.38 6.39
#